data_AF-A0AAD3MAQ3-F1
#
_entry.id   AF-A0AAD3MAQ3-F1
#
_cell.length_a   1.000
_cell.length_b   1.000
_cell.length_c   1.000
_cell.angle_alpha   90.00
_cell.angle_beta   90.00
_cell.angle_gamma   90.00
#
_symmetry.space_group_name_H-M   'P 1'
#
loop_
_entity.id
_entity.type
_entity.pdbx_description
1 polymer ?
#
loop_
_entity_poly.entity_id
_entity_poly.type
_entity_poly.pdbx_seq_one_letter_code
_entity_poly.pdbx_strand_id
1 'polypeptide(L)'
;MKHTLEQIFFYSHVASTDQIGLSRRQHYPSKQEELKVTDYHVRCSVVSRYAVTTVQSSVWNQLPIIKEAAFEVDLPSSAFISNFSITSNGKVYVAQVKERAAARKIYDAAKKQGKTAGLVATKEREIEKFRVAVSVPSGARMSFSLSYEELLPRRLGRYELSLGLRPGQAVQNLTLDVCITERTGISFIKVLPLKTTRLLSNTAKGDSDPPPSTHVERSAGCARVRYSPTLQQQNSVSSKGLDADFVIQYDVNLRDLIGDVQVYDGYFVHYFAPRGLPVVPKDVIFVIDVSGSMIGTKIKQTKQAMSTILGDLREGDHFNIITFSDKLLFTAACLK
;
A
#
# COMPACT_ATOMS: atom_id res chain seq x y z
N MET A 1 -12.05 -10.21 15.66
CA MET A 1 -11.63 -11.30 14.75
C MET A 1 -10.74 -10.73 13.65
N LYS A 2 -9.42 -10.71 13.86
CA LYS A 2 -8.45 -10.39 12.80
C LYS A 2 -8.03 -11.70 12.15
N HIS A 3 -8.86 -12.20 11.23
CA HIS A 3 -8.37 -13.17 10.26
C HIS A 3 -7.70 -12.36 9.16
N THR A 4 -6.38 -12.21 9.24
CA THR A 4 -5.58 -11.86 8.06
C THR A 4 -5.84 -12.99 7.07
N LEU A 5 -6.72 -12.74 6.11
CA LEU A 5 -6.97 -13.68 5.03
C LEU A 5 -5.70 -13.71 4.18
N GLU A 6 -4.77 -14.59 4.55
CA GLU A 6 -3.70 -15.02 3.65
C GLU A 6 -4.38 -15.76 2.48
N GLN A 7 -4.83 -15.01 1.50
CA GLN A 7 -5.39 -15.54 0.27
C GLN A 7 -4.23 -15.97 -0.62
N ILE A 8 -4.22 -17.24 -1.01
CA ILE A 8 -3.27 -17.75 -2.01
C ILE A 8 -4.07 -18.08 -3.26
N PHE A 9 -3.57 -17.56 -4.37
CA PHE A 9 -4.23 -17.55 -5.66
C PHE A 9 -3.72 -18.70 -6.55
N PHE A 10 -4.63 -19.52 -7.08
CA PHE A 10 -4.31 -20.61 -8.01
C PHE A 10 -4.74 -20.34 -9.43
N TYR A 11 -3.94 -20.86 -10.36
CA TYR A 11 -4.22 -20.88 -11.79
C TYR A 11 -4.47 -22.31 -12.28
N SER A 12 -5.49 -22.47 -13.12
CA SER A 12 -5.65 -23.62 -14.01
C SER A 12 -5.17 -23.26 -15.41
N HIS A 13 -4.03 -23.85 -15.82
CA HIS A 13 -3.50 -23.92 -17.19
C HIS A 13 -3.23 -22.61 -17.94
N VAL A 14 -1.96 -22.19 -17.97
CA VAL A 14 -1.38 -21.53 -19.15
C VAL A 14 -0.51 -22.58 -19.84
N ALA A 15 -0.95 -23.10 -20.99
CA ALA A 15 -0.21 -24.13 -21.71
C ALA A 15 1.08 -23.53 -22.29
N SER A 16 2.22 -24.06 -21.86
CA SER A 16 3.48 -23.94 -22.58
C SER A 16 3.55 -25.14 -23.53
N THR A 17 3.24 -24.92 -24.80
CA THR A 17 3.63 -25.81 -25.90
C THR A 17 4.79 -25.13 -26.62
N ASP A 18 6.00 -25.62 -26.39
CA ASP A 18 6.92 -26.06 -27.45
C ASP A 18 8.29 -26.40 -26.84
N GLN A 19 8.63 -27.69 -26.90
CA GLN A 19 9.98 -28.19 -26.66
C GLN A 19 10.81 -28.03 -27.93
N ILE A 20 11.87 -27.20 -27.92
CA ILE A 20 12.93 -27.28 -28.92
C ILE A 20 14.31 -27.10 -28.27
N GLY A 21 15.09 -28.18 -28.32
CA GLY A 21 16.53 -28.23 -28.66
C GLY A 21 17.52 -27.28 -27.97
N LEU A 22 18.27 -27.83 -27.01
CA LEU A 22 19.52 -27.24 -26.48
C LEU A 22 20.54 -27.00 -27.60
N SER A 23 21.01 -25.75 -27.76
CA SER A 23 22.19 -25.41 -28.56
C SER A 23 23.11 -24.43 -27.81
N ARG A 24 24.42 -24.72 -27.89
CA ARG A 24 25.61 -24.15 -27.24
C ARG A 24 25.62 -22.66 -26.85
N ARG A 25 26.11 -22.40 -25.63
CA ARG A 25 26.48 -21.08 -25.07
C ARG A 25 27.64 -20.42 -25.84
N GLN A 26 27.45 -19.19 -26.29
CA GLN A 26 28.51 -18.20 -26.48
C GLN A 26 28.34 -17.08 -25.43
N HIS A 27 29.44 -16.69 -24.81
CA HIS A 27 29.48 -15.71 -23.71
C HIS A 27 29.74 -14.32 -24.30
N TYR A 28 28.73 -13.45 -24.26
CA TYR A 28 28.85 -12.01 -24.51
C TYR A 28 28.55 -11.25 -23.20
N PRO A 29 29.18 -10.08 -22.94
CA PRO A 29 28.94 -9.30 -21.74
C PRO A 29 27.58 -8.60 -21.87
N SER A 30 26.50 -9.28 -21.47
CA SER A 30 25.14 -8.78 -21.69
C SER A 30 24.71 -7.83 -20.58
N LYS A 31 24.44 -6.57 -20.94
CA LYS A 31 23.44 -5.73 -20.27
C LYS A 31 22.21 -6.61 -20.04
N GLN A 32 21.82 -6.81 -18.78
CA GLN A 32 20.82 -7.80 -18.41
C GLN A 32 19.53 -7.51 -19.20
N GLU A 33 19.20 -8.39 -20.16
CA GLU A 33 18.03 -8.20 -21.02
C GLU A 33 16.77 -8.46 -20.18
N GLU A 34 16.04 -7.38 -19.90
CA GLU A 34 14.82 -7.35 -19.09
C GLU A 34 13.57 -7.31 -19.97
N LEU A 35 12.45 -7.80 -19.44
CA LEU A 35 11.15 -7.69 -20.11
C LEU A 35 10.70 -6.24 -20.12
N LYS A 36 10.18 -5.77 -21.25
CA LYS A 36 9.70 -4.40 -21.37
C LYS A 36 8.29 -4.28 -20.78
N VAL A 37 8.14 -3.51 -19.71
CA VAL A 37 6.82 -3.03 -19.23
C VAL A 37 6.32 -1.95 -20.21
N THR A 38 5.15 -2.18 -20.80
CA THR A 38 4.54 -1.27 -21.79
C THR A 38 3.55 -0.31 -21.13
N ASP A 39 2.81 -0.80 -20.13
CA ASP A 39 1.71 -0.08 -19.49
C ASP A 39 1.71 -0.34 -17.98
N TYR A 40 1.44 0.69 -17.19
CA TYR A 40 1.28 0.58 -15.74
C TYR A 40 0.17 1.53 -15.27
N HIS A 41 -0.96 0.96 -14.86
CA HIS A 41 -2.15 1.72 -14.49
C HIS A 41 -2.56 1.41 -13.06
N VAL A 42 -2.77 2.44 -12.25
CA VAL A 42 -3.38 2.32 -10.93
C VAL A 42 -4.71 3.07 -10.96
N ARG A 43 -5.80 2.37 -10.66
CA ARG A 43 -7.13 2.98 -10.55
C ARG A 43 -7.66 2.74 -9.15
N CYS A 44 -8.15 3.77 -8.49
CA CYS A 44 -8.74 3.65 -7.16
C CYS A 44 -10.10 4.34 -7.13
N SER A 45 -11.11 3.66 -6.58
CA SER A 45 -12.40 4.24 -6.26
C SER A 45 -12.58 4.22 -4.75
N VAL A 46 -12.80 5.38 -4.15
CA VAL A 46 -13.13 5.52 -2.73
C VAL A 46 -14.59 5.96 -2.64
N VAL A 47 -15.41 5.14 -2.02
CA VAL A 47 -16.81 5.46 -1.73
C VAL A 47 -17.04 5.30 -0.24
N SER A 48 -17.46 6.36 0.44
CA SER A 48 -17.66 6.33 1.90
C SER A 48 -16.46 5.72 2.63
N ARG A 49 -15.26 6.26 2.39
CA ARG A 49 -13.99 5.78 2.99
C ARG A 49 -13.57 4.35 2.61
N TYR A 50 -14.36 3.62 1.83
CA TYR A 50 -14.02 2.28 1.36
C TYR A 50 -13.32 2.39 0.00
N ALA A 51 -12.04 2.00 -0.04
CA ALA A 51 -11.18 2.11 -1.20
C ALA A 51 -11.08 0.77 -1.93
N VAL A 52 -11.33 0.77 -3.23
CA VAL A 52 -11.10 -0.36 -4.14
C VAL A 52 -10.03 0.06 -5.14
N THR A 53 -8.87 -0.56 -5.08
CA THR A 53 -7.72 -0.24 -5.92
C THR A 53 -7.42 -1.38 -6.87
N THR A 54 -7.25 -1.07 -8.16
CA THR A 54 -6.77 -2.00 -9.18
C THR A 54 -5.44 -1.54 -9.75
N VAL A 55 -4.43 -2.41 -9.69
CA VAL A 55 -3.11 -2.22 -10.30
C VAL A 55 -3.02 -3.12 -11.53
N GLN A 56 -2.74 -2.53 -12.67
CA GLN A 56 -2.56 -3.22 -13.94
C GLN A 56 -1.16 -2.98 -14.48
N SER A 57 -0.47 -4.03 -14.92
CA SER A 57 0.86 -3.94 -15.54
C SER A 57 0.91 -4.83 -16.76
N SER A 58 1.39 -4.31 -17.89
CA SER A 58 1.54 -5.07 -19.13
C SER A 58 3.00 -5.20 -19.50
N VAL A 59 3.42 -6.40 -19.87
CA VAL A 59 4.80 -6.72 -20.27
C VAL A 59 4.83 -7.31 -21.68
N TRP A 60 5.90 -6.99 -22.41
CA TRP A 60 6.19 -7.56 -23.71
C TRP A 60 7.59 -8.18 -23.72
N ASN A 61 7.65 -9.48 -23.98
CA ASN A 61 8.92 -10.16 -24.19
C ASN A 61 9.41 -9.95 -25.63
N GLN A 62 10.32 -9.00 -25.80
CA GLN A 62 10.99 -8.73 -27.07
C GLN A 62 12.24 -9.59 -27.29
N LEU A 63 12.59 -10.43 -26.32
CA LEU A 63 13.79 -11.26 -26.35
C LEU A 63 13.52 -12.53 -27.17
N PRO A 64 14.56 -13.12 -27.80
CA PRO A 64 14.43 -14.38 -28.55
C PRO A 64 14.25 -15.61 -27.65
N ILE A 65 14.21 -15.42 -26.32
CA ILE A 65 14.13 -16.46 -25.31
C ILE A 65 12.91 -16.30 -24.41
N ILE A 66 12.46 -17.39 -23.81
CA ILE A 66 11.48 -17.35 -22.73
C ILE A 66 12.11 -16.65 -21.52
N LYS A 67 11.37 -15.73 -20.89
CA LYS A 67 11.85 -14.96 -19.74
C LYS A 67 10.78 -14.87 -18.67
N GLU A 68 11.18 -14.93 -17.41
CA GLU A 68 10.25 -14.77 -16.28
C GLU A 68 9.90 -13.29 -16.06
N ALA A 69 8.60 -13.00 -15.95
CA ALA A 69 8.07 -11.73 -15.44
C ALA A 69 7.68 -11.90 -13.98
N ALA A 70 8.05 -10.94 -13.14
CA ALA A 70 7.54 -10.83 -11.78
C ALA A 70 6.59 -9.63 -11.70
N PHE A 71 5.37 -9.87 -11.25
CA PHE A 71 4.40 -8.84 -10.92
C PHE A 71 4.34 -8.69 -9.41
N GLU A 72 4.69 -7.51 -8.91
CA GLU A 72 4.79 -7.20 -7.48
C GLU A 72 3.96 -5.97 -7.12
N VAL A 73 3.21 -6.06 -6.02
CA VAL A 73 2.41 -4.95 -5.49
C VAL A 73 2.54 -4.92 -3.97
N ASP A 74 2.86 -3.75 -3.42
CA ASP A 74 2.78 -3.50 -1.98
C ASP A 74 1.31 -3.24 -1.60
N LEU A 75 0.84 -3.93 -0.56
CA LEU A 75 -0.51 -3.86 -0.04
C LEU A 75 -0.50 -3.23 1.36
N PRO A 76 -1.42 -2.30 1.66
CA PRO A 76 -1.69 -1.87 3.03
C PRO A 76 -2.00 -3.08 3.92
N SER A 77 -1.55 -3.07 5.18
CA SER A 77 -1.83 -4.19 6.11
C SER A 77 -3.32 -4.36 6.46
N SER A 78 -4.15 -3.34 6.22
CA SER A 78 -5.61 -3.40 6.33
C SER A 78 -6.29 -3.96 5.09
N ALA A 79 -5.58 -4.06 3.96
CA ALA A 79 -6.17 -4.44 2.70
C ALA A 79 -6.32 -5.95 2.58
N PHE A 80 -7.33 -6.37 1.82
CA PHE A 80 -7.45 -7.73 1.35
C PHE A 80 -7.58 -7.74 -0.17
N ILE A 81 -7.09 -8.81 -0.80
CA ILE A 81 -7.19 -8.98 -2.24
C ILE A 81 -8.60 -9.45 -2.58
N SER A 82 -9.22 -8.89 -3.62
CA SER A 82 -10.54 -9.31 -4.10
C SER A 82 -10.49 -9.94 -5.48
N ASN A 83 -9.50 -9.59 -6.30
CA ASN A 83 -9.33 -10.20 -7.62
C ASN A 83 -7.86 -10.20 -8.05
N PHE A 84 -7.43 -11.26 -8.75
CA PHE A 84 -6.20 -11.26 -9.51
C PHE A 84 -6.44 -11.98 -10.85
N SER A 85 -5.98 -11.37 -11.94
CA SER A 85 -6.08 -11.97 -13.27
C SER A 85 -4.82 -11.73 -14.10
N ILE A 86 -4.54 -12.68 -14.98
CA ILE A 86 -3.48 -12.61 -15.99
C ILE A 86 -4.13 -12.76 -17.34
N THR A 87 -3.83 -11.87 -18.26
CA THR A 87 -4.27 -11.95 -19.66
C THR A 87 -3.06 -12.30 -20.53
N SER A 88 -3.16 -13.38 -21.31
CA SER A 88 -2.14 -13.80 -22.27
C SER A 88 -2.80 -14.26 -23.56
N ASN A 89 -2.32 -13.76 -24.71
CA ASN A 89 -2.86 -14.06 -26.04
C ASN A 89 -4.40 -13.92 -26.12
N GLY A 90 -4.95 -12.87 -25.50
CA GLY A 90 -6.40 -12.60 -25.48
C GLY A 90 -7.22 -13.47 -24.53
N LYS A 91 -6.62 -14.46 -23.86
CA LYS A 91 -7.30 -15.28 -22.84
C LYS A 91 -7.05 -14.69 -21.46
N VAL A 92 -8.13 -14.51 -20.69
CA VAL A 92 -8.09 -14.04 -19.31
C VAL A 92 -8.13 -15.24 -18.38
N TYR A 93 -7.14 -15.31 -17.50
CA TYR A 93 -7.03 -16.32 -16.46
C TYR A 93 -7.27 -15.62 -15.11
N VAL A 94 -8.41 -15.91 -14.49
CA VAL A 94 -8.78 -15.36 -13.18
C VAL A 94 -8.29 -16.33 -12.11
N ALA A 95 -7.58 -15.81 -11.12
CA ALA A 95 -7.06 -16.61 -10.05
C ALA A 95 -8.14 -16.95 -9.02
N GLN A 96 -8.10 -18.18 -8.51
CA GLN A 96 -9.07 -18.63 -7.52
C GLN A 96 -8.53 -18.44 -6.10
N VAL A 97 -9.36 -17.84 -5.24
CA VAL A 97 -9.11 -17.77 -3.79
C VAL A 97 -9.37 -19.15 -3.17
N LYS A 98 -8.37 -19.67 -2.45
CA LYS A 98 -8.48 -20.89 -1.64
C LYS A 98 -7.92 -20.63 -0.25
N GLU A 99 -8.37 -21.43 0.72
CA GLU A 99 -7.82 -21.44 2.07
C GLU A 99 -6.31 -21.75 2.05
N ARG A 100 -5.52 -21.06 2.87
CA ARG A 100 -4.05 -21.13 2.92
C ARG A 100 -3.47 -22.55 2.86
N ALA A 101 -3.99 -23.49 3.65
CA ALA A 101 -3.45 -24.85 3.72
C ALA A 101 -3.72 -25.64 2.42
N ALA A 102 -4.96 -25.57 1.92
CA ALA A 102 -5.36 -26.20 0.66
C ALA A 102 -4.58 -25.60 -0.51
N ALA A 103 -4.48 -24.28 -0.52
CA ALA A 103 -3.67 -23.53 -1.44
C ALA A 103 -2.22 -24.00 -1.47
N ARG A 104 -1.54 -24.01 -0.31
CA ARG A 104 -0.11 -24.37 -0.25
C ARG A 104 0.16 -25.75 -0.84
N LYS A 105 -0.72 -26.72 -0.58
CA LYS A 105 -0.65 -28.07 -1.18
C LYS A 105 -0.74 -28.03 -2.71
N ILE A 106 -1.69 -27.26 -3.26
CA ILE A 106 -1.83 -27.10 -4.72
C ILE A 106 -0.58 -26.44 -5.31
N TYR A 107 0.01 -25.44 -4.63
CA TYR A 107 1.24 -24.76 -5.07
C TYR A 107 2.43 -25.71 -5.11
N ASP A 108 2.68 -26.43 -4.02
CA ASP A 108 3.83 -27.33 -3.92
C ASP A 108 3.72 -28.47 -4.97
N ALA A 109 2.50 -28.94 -5.26
CA ALA A 109 2.23 -29.90 -6.33
C ALA A 109 2.45 -29.31 -7.74
N ALA A 110 1.96 -28.09 -8.00
CA ALA A 110 2.11 -27.41 -9.28
C ALA A 110 3.58 -27.09 -9.59
N LYS A 111 4.34 -26.60 -8.61
CA LYS A 111 5.78 -26.29 -8.74
C LYS A 111 6.59 -27.54 -9.08
N LYS A 112 6.28 -28.69 -8.46
CA LYS A 112 6.90 -29.99 -8.81
C LYS A 112 6.62 -30.42 -10.25
N GLN A 113 5.50 -29.99 -10.83
CA GLN A 113 5.10 -30.28 -12.21
C GLN A 113 5.59 -29.22 -13.22
N GLY A 114 6.44 -28.27 -12.82
CA GLY A 114 6.92 -27.19 -13.68
C GLY A 114 5.83 -26.18 -14.07
N LYS A 115 4.69 -26.18 -13.38
CA LYS A 115 3.58 -25.24 -13.64
C LYS A 115 3.83 -23.92 -12.94
N THR A 116 3.44 -22.83 -13.60
CA THR A 116 3.45 -21.49 -13.04
C THR A 116 2.49 -21.37 -11.86
N ALA A 117 2.98 -20.85 -10.73
CA ALA A 117 2.17 -20.67 -9.53
C ALA A 117 2.51 -19.33 -8.85
N GLY A 118 1.48 -18.56 -8.49
CA GLY A 118 1.62 -17.31 -7.75
C GLY A 118 1.70 -17.54 -6.25
N LEU A 119 2.53 -16.76 -5.53
CA LEU A 119 2.70 -16.88 -4.08
C LEU A 119 2.41 -15.54 -3.40
N VAL A 120 1.55 -15.53 -2.39
CA VAL A 120 1.30 -14.32 -1.59
C VAL A 120 2.20 -14.28 -0.35
N ALA A 121 2.90 -13.14 -0.23
CA ALA A 121 3.52 -12.46 0.92
C ALA A 121 4.56 -13.14 1.83
N THR A 122 5.72 -12.47 1.88
CA THR A 122 6.57 -12.32 3.08
C THR A 122 6.19 -10.99 3.76
N LYS A 123 6.11 -10.95 5.09
CA LYS A 123 5.84 -9.72 5.85
C LYS A 123 7.13 -8.91 6.02
N GLU A 124 7.19 -7.71 5.44
CA GLU A 124 8.21 -6.71 5.74
C GLU A 124 7.51 -5.47 6.32
N ARG A 125 7.57 -5.28 7.65
CA ARG A 125 6.89 -4.17 8.36
C ARG A 125 5.35 -4.21 8.22
N GLU A 126 4.68 -3.06 8.32
CA GLU A 126 3.22 -2.86 8.23
C GLU A 126 2.64 -2.98 6.80
N ILE A 127 3.42 -3.49 5.84
CA ILE A 127 3.05 -3.63 4.43
C ILE A 127 3.17 -5.11 4.06
N GLU A 128 2.16 -5.62 3.35
CA GLU A 128 2.18 -6.98 2.79
C GLU A 128 2.58 -6.91 1.31
N LYS A 129 3.32 -7.88 0.79
CA LYS A 129 3.75 -7.90 -0.61
C LYS A 129 3.05 -9.00 -1.40
N PHE A 130 2.33 -8.64 -2.45
CA PHE A 130 1.84 -9.59 -3.43
C PHE A 130 2.90 -9.83 -4.51
N ARG A 131 3.20 -11.09 -4.85
CA ARG A 131 4.18 -11.42 -5.90
C ARG A 131 3.76 -12.61 -6.74
N VAL A 132 3.73 -12.46 -8.05
CA VAL A 132 3.51 -13.59 -8.97
C VAL A 132 4.59 -13.58 -10.03
N ALA A 133 5.25 -14.73 -10.21
CA ALA A 133 6.25 -14.94 -11.22
C ALA A 133 5.69 -15.88 -12.31
N VAL A 134 5.73 -15.45 -13.57
CA VAL A 134 5.24 -16.22 -14.72
C VAL A 134 6.24 -16.22 -15.87
N SER A 135 6.31 -17.32 -16.62
CA SER A 135 7.15 -17.41 -17.82
C SER A 135 6.43 -16.74 -18.99
N VAL A 136 7.11 -15.80 -19.65
CA VAL A 136 6.61 -15.09 -20.83
C VAL A 136 7.36 -15.63 -22.06
N PRO A 137 6.69 -16.29 -23.00
CA PRO A 137 7.32 -16.76 -24.23
C PRO A 137 7.91 -15.62 -25.07
N SER A 138 8.86 -15.94 -25.95
CA SER A 138 9.42 -14.96 -26.90
C SER A 138 8.30 -14.34 -27.74
N GLY A 139 8.35 -13.01 -27.94
CA GLY A 139 7.35 -12.25 -28.69
C GLY A 139 6.01 -12.05 -27.98
N ALA A 140 5.73 -12.75 -26.88
CA ALA A 140 4.43 -12.73 -26.23
C ALA A 140 4.21 -11.47 -25.38
N ARG A 141 2.94 -11.06 -25.27
CA ARG A 141 2.47 -10.02 -24.36
C ARG A 141 1.64 -10.64 -23.24
N MET A 142 1.84 -10.15 -22.02
CA MET A 142 1.04 -10.51 -20.86
C MET A 142 0.61 -9.26 -20.11
N SER A 143 -0.60 -9.30 -19.54
CA SER A 143 -1.12 -8.23 -18.67
C SER A 143 -1.55 -8.82 -17.34
N PHE A 144 -1.14 -8.19 -16.25
CA PHE A 144 -1.47 -8.56 -14.88
C PHE A 144 -2.44 -7.52 -14.33
N SER A 145 -3.46 -7.95 -13.60
CA SER A 145 -4.44 -7.05 -12.97
C SER A 145 -4.77 -7.57 -11.57
N LEU A 146 -4.42 -6.80 -10.54
CA LEU A 146 -4.70 -7.09 -9.13
C LEU A 146 -5.65 -6.05 -8.57
N SER A 147 -6.75 -6.48 -7.95
CA SER A 147 -7.67 -5.63 -7.21
C SER A 147 -7.62 -5.96 -5.72
N TYR A 148 -7.47 -4.94 -4.89
CA TYR A 148 -7.49 -5.03 -3.43
C TYR A 148 -8.34 -3.92 -2.83
N GLU A 149 -8.82 -4.17 -1.62
CA GLU A 149 -9.83 -3.35 -0.97
C GLU A 149 -9.45 -3.06 0.48
N GLU A 150 -9.75 -1.84 0.94
CA GLU A 150 -9.53 -1.45 2.32
C GLU A 150 -10.53 -0.40 2.80
N LEU A 151 -10.81 -0.40 4.11
CA LEU A 151 -11.50 0.70 4.77
C LEU A 151 -10.45 1.69 5.32
N LEU A 152 -10.47 2.93 4.84
CA LEU A 152 -9.49 3.94 5.21
C LEU A 152 -9.66 4.38 6.68
N PRO A 153 -8.63 4.24 7.53
CA PRO A 153 -8.70 4.70 8.92
C PRO A 153 -8.52 6.23 9.00
N ARG A 154 -9.37 6.90 9.77
CA ARG A 154 -9.19 8.32 10.09
C ARG A 154 -8.19 8.49 11.22
N ARG A 155 -7.08 9.18 10.98
CA ARG A 155 -6.05 9.48 12.00
C ARG A 155 -5.65 10.94 11.90
N LEU A 156 -5.40 11.59 13.05
CA LEU A 156 -4.96 12.99 13.10
C LEU A 156 -5.86 13.93 12.26
N GLY A 157 -7.18 13.68 12.30
CA GLY A 157 -8.18 14.50 11.62
C GLY A 157 -8.28 14.30 10.10
N ARG A 158 -7.72 13.23 9.52
CA ARG A 158 -7.74 12.99 8.07
C ARG A 158 -7.73 11.51 7.72
N TYR A 159 -8.15 11.21 6.49
CA TYR A 159 -7.90 9.94 5.83
C TYR A 159 -6.64 10.08 4.96
N GLU A 160 -5.87 9.00 4.85
CA GLU A 160 -4.69 8.93 4.00
C GLU A 160 -4.81 7.70 3.11
N LEU A 161 -4.86 7.93 1.80
CA LEU A 161 -4.80 6.90 0.77
C LEU A 161 -3.37 6.88 0.21
N SER A 162 -2.70 5.73 0.34
CA SER A 162 -1.32 5.55 -0.13
C SER A 162 -1.28 4.49 -1.23
N LEU A 163 -0.85 4.89 -2.43
CA LEU A 163 -0.83 4.03 -3.61
C LEU A 163 0.61 3.83 -4.08
N GLY A 164 1.09 2.58 -4.06
CA GLY A 164 2.43 2.24 -4.52
C GLY A 164 2.59 2.31 -6.04
N LEU A 165 3.56 3.09 -6.51
CA LEU A 165 3.92 3.19 -7.93
C LEU A 165 5.33 2.63 -8.13
N ARG A 166 5.39 1.35 -8.55
CA ARG A 166 6.64 0.57 -8.64
C ARG A 166 6.70 -0.30 -9.91
N PRO A 167 6.66 0.29 -11.12
CA PRO A 167 6.77 -0.47 -12.36
C PRO A 167 8.11 -1.21 -12.55
N GLY A 168 9.15 -0.91 -11.77
CA GLY A 168 10.48 -1.54 -11.87
C GLY A 168 11.34 -1.10 -13.06
N GLN A 169 10.74 -0.33 -13.98
CA GLN A 169 11.39 0.37 -15.09
C GLN A 169 10.61 1.64 -15.41
N ALA A 170 11.18 2.56 -16.20
CA ALA A 170 10.41 3.67 -16.75
C ALA A 170 9.37 3.15 -17.77
N VAL A 171 8.15 3.68 -17.72
CA VAL A 171 7.01 3.21 -18.52
C VAL A 171 6.39 4.36 -19.29
N GLN A 172 6.21 4.19 -20.60
CA GLN A 172 5.65 5.24 -21.46
C GLN A 172 4.19 5.56 -21.10
N ASN A 173 3.39 4.53 -20.85
CA ASN A 173 1.98 4.65 -20.51
C ASN A 173 1.76 4.35 -19.02
N LEU A 174 2.13 5.30 -18.17
CA LEU A 174 1.90 5.23 -16.73
C LEU A 174 0.78 6.19 -16.33
N THR A 175 -0.28 5.66 -15.70
CA THR A 175 -1.36 6.50 -15.17
C THR A 175 -1.78 6.09 -13.78
N LEU A 176 -2.12 7.07 -12.95
CA LEU A 176 -2.88 6.88 -11.72
C LEU A 176 -4.17 7.71 -11.81
N ASP A 177 -5.31 7.09 -11.51
CA ASP A 177 -6.63 7.72 -11.55
C ASP A 177 -7.43 7.34 -10.30
N VAL A 178 -7.75 8.33 -9.47
CA VAL A 178 -8.44 8.13 -8.20
C VAL A 178 -9.73 8.92 -8.21
N CYS A 179 -10.85 8.24 -7.98
CA CYS A 179 -12.16 8.85 -7.78
C CYS A 179 -12.56 8.71 -6.31
N ILE A 180 -12.90 9.82 -5.64
CA ILE A 180 -13.36 9.84 -4.26
C ILE A 180 -14.79 10.38 -4.25
N THR A 181 -15.72 9.65 -3.65
CA THR A 181 -17.14 10.04 -3.49
C THR A 181 -17.55 9.92 -2.03
N GLU A 182 -17.97 11.04 -1.45
CA GLU A 182 -18.33 11.15 -0.04
C GLU A 182 -19.68 11.87 0.12
N ARG A 183 -20.66 11.16 0.71
CA ARG A 183 -22.03 11.65 0.88
C ARG A 183 -22.10 12.97 1.65
N THR A 184 -21.33 13.10 2.72
CA THR A 184 -21.31 14.31 3.56
C THR A 184 -20.52 15.46 2.93
N GLY A 185 -19.91 15.23 1.77
CA GLY A 185 -19.04 16.18 1.10
C GLY A 185 -17.59 16.09 1.55
N ILE A 186 -16.69 16.49 0.66
CA ILE A 186 -15.24 16.56 0.93
C ILE A 186 -14.96 17.91 1.57
N SER A 187 -14.25 17.95 2.70
CA SER A 187 -13.86 19.21 3.37
C SER A 187 -12.57 19.77 2.79
N PHE A 188 -11.56 18.92 2.63
CA PHE A 188 -10.34 19.21 1.89
C PHE A 188 -9.83 17.97 1.18
N ILE A 189 -9.00 18.19 0.16
CA ILE A 189 -8.20 17.17 -0.50
C ILE A 189 -6.83 17.76 -0.80
N LYS A 190 -5.78 16.97 -0.59
CA LYS A 190 -4.41 17.35 -0.84
C LYS A 190 -3.62 16.14 -1.34
N VAL A 191 -2.88 16.33 -2.43
CA VAL A 191 -1.90 15.36 -2.90
C VAL A 191 -0.54 15.77 -2.32
N LEU A 192 0.17 14.83 -1.70
CA LEU A 192 1.52 15.07 -1.17
C LEU A 192 2.58 14.78 -2.26
N PRO A 193 3.80 15.32 -2.12
CA PRO A 193 4.93 14.90 -2.94
C PRO A 193 5.15 13.39 -2.90
N LEU A 194 5.70 12.85 -3.97
CA LEU A 194 6.06 11.43 -4.06
C LEU A 194 7.00 11.04 -2.92
N LYS A 195 6.62 9.99 -2.19
CA LYS A 195 7.42 9.48 -1.08
C LYS A 195 8.31 8.34 -1.55
N THR A 196 9.60 8.63 -1.75
CA THR A 196 10.60 7.67 -2.27
C THR A 196 11.32 6.89 -1.16
N THR A 197 11.43 7.45 0.05
CA THR A 197 12.14 6.82 1.16
C THR A 197 11.15 6.24 2.17
N ARG A 198 11.22 4.93 2.41
CA ARG A 198 10.41 4.22 3.43
C ARG A 198 10.89 4.46 4.87
N LEU A 199 11.94 5.25 5.06
CA LEU A 199 12.58 5.58 6.33
C LEU A 199 12.51 7.09 6.56
N LEU A 200 11.57 7.53 7.40
CA LEU A 200 11.40 8.92 7.91
C LEU A 200 10.89 9.90 6.83
N SER A 201 9.98 10.85 7.08
CA SER A 201 9.45 11.43 8.31
C SER A 201 8.10 12.12 8.04
N ASN A 202 7.30 12.25 9.09
CA ASN A 202 6.11 13.10 9.24
C ASN A 202 6.39 14.62 9.09
N THR A 203 7.35 15.03 8.25
CA THR A 203 7.83 16.42 8.18
C THR A 203 7.77 17.03 6.79
N ALA A 204 7.02 16.45 5.85
CA ALA A 204 6.57 17.24 4.70
C ALA A 204 5.60 18.31 5.22
N LYS A 205 6.16 19.48 5.56
CA LYS A 205 5.41 20.70 5.89
C LYS A 205 4.32 20.90 4.83
N GLY A 206 3.19 21.43 5.30
CA GLY A 206 1.91 21.49 4.63
C GLY A 206 1.82 22.27 3.31
N ASP A 207 2.93 22.70 2.71
CA ASP A 207 2.96 23.62 1.55
C ASP A 207 3.75 23.11 0.34
N SER A 208 4.10 21.82 0.29
CA SER A 208 4.72 21.28 -0.93
C SER A 208 3.69 21.01 -2.02
N ASP A 209 4.03 21.44 -3.24
CA ASP A 209 3.22 21.23 -4.44
C ASP A 209 3.03 19.74 -4.73
N PRO A 210 1.90 19.37 -5.36
CA PRO A 210 1.70 18.01 -5.82
C PRO A 210 2.77 17.61 -6.86
N PRO A 211 3.01 16.31 -7.08
CA PRO A 211 3.92 15.86 -8.12
C PRO A 211 3.57 16.48 -9.48
N PRO A 212 4.55 16.89 -10.31
CA PRO A 212 4.29 17.39 -11.65
C PRO A 212 3.41 16.42 -12.45
N SER A 213 2.56 16.94 -13.35
CA SER A 213 1.56 16.15 -14.10
C SER A 213 0.45 15.53 -13.25
N THR A 214 0.21 16.09 -12.05
CA THR A 214 -0.98 15.79 -11.24
C THR A 214 -2.08 16.80 -11.54
N HIS A 215 -3.29 16.31 -11.81
CA HIS A 215 -4.50 17.10 -11.97
C HIS A 215 -5.52 16.71 -10.91
N VAL A 216 -6.04 17.68 -10.18
CA VAL A 216 -7.06 17.49 -9.14
C VAL A 216 -8.31 18.26 -9.53
N GLU A 217 -9.40 17.52 -9.74
CA GLU A 217 -10.74 18.07 -9.95
C GLU A 217 -11.57 17.81 -8.69
N ARG A 218 -12.32 18.81 -8.23
CA ARG A 218 -13.15 18.69 -7.03
C ARG A 218 -14.50 19.35 -7.22
N SER A 219 -15.51 18.69 -6.69
CA SER A 219 -16.86 19.20 -6.46
C SER A 219 -17.24 18.98 -4.98
N ALA A 220 -18.48 19.29 -4.60
CA ALA A 220 -18.92 19.21 -3.19
C ALA A 220 -18.73 17.81 -2.57
N GLY A 221 -19.13 16.75 -3.29
CA GLY A 221 -19.06 15.36 -2.82
C GLY A 221 -18.09 14.46 -3.56
N CYS A 222 -17.54 14.92 -4.68
CA CYS A 222 -16.67 14.11 -5.52
C CYS A 222 -15.33 14.80 -5.76
N ALA A 223 -14.25 14.03 -5.81
CA ALA A 223 -12.96 14.48 -6.30
C ALA A 223 -12.36 13.44 -7.25
N ARG A 224 -11.62 13.91 -8.26
CA ARG A 224 -10.84 13.06 -9.15
C ARG A 224 -9.40 13.53 -9.19
N VAL A 225 -8.47 12.63 -8.91
CA VAL A 225 -7.03 12.89 -8.96
C VAL A 225 -6.44 12.03 -10.08
N ARG A 226 -5.84 12.69 -11.08
CA ARG A 226 -5.17 12.04 -12.20
C ARG A 226 -3.69 12.38 -12.18
N TYR A 227 -2.83 11.39 -12.38
CA TYR A 227 -1.39 11.56 -12.47
C TYR A 227 -0.87 10.76 -13.67
N SER A 228 -0.09 11.41 -14.54
CA SER A 228 0.45 10.80 -15.76
C SER A 228 1.84 11.36 -16.07
N PRO A 229 2.90 10.83 -15.44
CA PRO A 229 4.23 11.39 -15.54
C PRO A 229 4.93 11.05 -16.86
N THR A 230 5.70 11.99 -17.38
CA THR A 230 6.59 11.74 -18.52
C THR A 230 7.76 10.83 -18.12
N LEU A 231 8.43 10.21 -19.09
CA LEU A 231 9.64 9.41 -18.83
C LEU A 231 10.73 10.23 -18.11
N GLN A 232 10.88 11.52 -18.45
CA GLN A 232 11.83 12.40 -17.77
C GLN A 232 11.50 12.59 -16.30
N GLN A 233 10.21 12.79 -15.98
CA GLN A 233 9.74 12.91 -14.59
C GLN A 233 9.91 11.60 -13.81
N GLN A 234 9.72 10.45 -14.44
CA GLN A 234 9.98 9.15 -13.80
C GLN A 234 11.47 8.97 -13.51
N ASN A 235 12.33 9.28 -14.48
CA ASN A 235 13.78 9.13 -14.38
C ASN A 235 14.42 10.11 -13.38
N SER A 236 13.80 11.28 -13.13
CA SER A 236 14.26 12.20 -12.09
C SER A 236 14.01 11.68 -10.67
N VAL A 237 13.07 10.74 -10.51
CA VAL A 237 12.81 10.08 -9.23
C VAL A 237 13.77 8.91 -9.02
N SER A 238 13.98 8.09 -10.05
CA SER A 238 14.88 6.94 -10.00
C SER A 238 15.30 6.51 -11.42
N SER A 239 16.55 6.07 -11.55
CA SER A 239 17.11 5.56 -12.82
C SER A 239 16.48 4.24 -13.28
N LYS A 240 15.73 3.56 -12.41
CA LYS A 240 14.97 2.33 -12.69
C LYS A 240 13.46 2.59 -12.85
N GLY A 241 13.08 3.81 -13.20
CA GLY A 241 11.68 4.23 -13.18
C GLY A 241 11.15 4.48 -11.77
N LEU A 242 9.85 4.77 -11.69
CA LEU A 242 9.20 5.23 -10.46
C LEU A 242 9.28 4.16 -9.35
N ASP A 243 9.71 4.56 -8.16
CA ASP A 243 9.60 3.77 -6.93
C ASP A 243 9.22 4.70 -5.78
N ALA A 244 7.91 4.94 -5.64
CA ALA A 244 7.39 5.87 -4.66
C ALA A 244 5.96 5.53 -4.25
N ASP A 245 5.54 6.05 -3.08
CA ASP A 245 4.13 6.12 -2.73
C ASP A 245 3.53 7.44 -3.23
N PHE A 246 2.39 7.35 -3.90
CA PHE A 246 1.53 8.47 -4.24
C PHE A 246 0.48 8.61 -3.14
N VAL A 247 0.51 9.72 -2.38
CA VAL A 247 -0.28 9.89 -1.16
C VAL A 247 -1.32 10.99 -1.33
N ILE A 248 -2.58 10.64 -1.10
CA ILE A 248 -3.71 11.58 -1.08
C ILE A 248 -4.22 11.67 0.36
N GLN A 249 -4.24 12.87 0.91
CA GLN A 249 -4.87 13.18 2.18
C GLN A 249 -6.18 13.91 1.92
N TYR A 250 -7.25 13.47 2.56
CA TYR A 250 -8.53 14.15 2.49
C TYR A 250 -9.29 14.00 3.80
N ASP A 251 -10.30 14.82 4.00
CA ASP A 251 -11.30 14.60 5.03
C ASP A 251 -12.68 15.00 4.51
N VAL A 252 -13.70 14.63 5.26
CA VAL A 252 -15.09 14.91 4.93
C VAL A 252 -15.63 16.08 5.74
N ASN A 253 -16.76 16.64 5.35
CA ASN A 253 -17.49 17.54 6.23
C ASN A 253 -18.15 16.72 7.34
N LEU A 254 -17.88 17.09 8.59
CA LEU A 254 -18.47 16.49 9.78
C LEU A 254 -19.49 17.48 10.37
N ARG A 255 -20.73 17.43 9.88
CA ARG A 255 -21.79 18.38 10.26
C ARG A 255 -22.66 17.88 11.40
N ASP A 256 -22.92 16.57 11.44
CA ASP A 256 -23.90 15.99 12.36
C ASP A 256 -23.25 15.47 13.66
N LEU A 257 -23.83 15.84 14.80
CA LEU A 257 -23.40 15.38 16.13
C LEU A 257 -23.57 13.86 16.30
N ILE A 258 -24.58 13.28 15.68
CA ILE A 258 -24.82 11.83 15.69
C ILE A 258 -23.95 11.07 14.70
N GLY A 259 -23.13 11.76 13.89
CA GLY A 259 -22.36 11.15 12.81
C GLY A 259 -23.17 10.91 11.54
N ASP A 260 -22.61 10.12 10.61
CA ASP A 260 -23.21 9.78 9.32
C ASP A 260 -23.63 8.31 9.30
N VAL A 261 -24.93 8.06 9.22
CA VAL A 261 -25.51 6.72 9.09
C VAL A 261 -25.93 6.50 7.64
N GLN A 262 -25.38 5.45 7.03
CA GLN A 262 -25.67 5.05 5.67
C GLN A 262 -26.29 3.66 5.69
N VAL A 263 -27.39 3.47 4.95
CA VAL A 263 -28.07 2.18 4.81
C VAL A 263 -28.15 1.86 3.33
N TYR A 264 -27.71 0.66 2.95
CA TYR A 264 -27.74 0.18 1.57
C TYR A 264 -27.90 -1.34 1.56
N ASP A 265 -28.92 -1.82 0.83
CA ASP A 265 -29.17 -3.26 0.60
C ASP A 265 -29.23 -4.12 1.88
N GLY A 266 -29.89 -3.63 2.94
CA GLY A 266 -30.00 -4.34 4.22
C GLY A 266 -28.74 -4.26 5.12
N TYR A 267 -27.67 -3.64 4.64
CA TYR A 267 -26.47 -3.33 5.41
C TYR A 267 -26.47 -1.86 5.85
N PHE A 268 -25.74 -1.56 6.92
CA PHE A 268 -25.53 -0.19 7.36
C PHE A 268 -24.09 0.06 7.79
N VAL A 269 -23.68 1.32 7.68
CA VAL A 269 -22.41 1.82 8.22
C VAL A 269 -22.70 3.10 8.99
N HIS A 270 -22.11 3.22 10.19
CA HIS A 270 -22.23 4.41 11.03
C HIS A 270 -20.85 5.01 11.28
N TYR A 271 -20.59 6.18 10.71
CA TYR A 271 -19.37 6.95 10.95
C TYR A 271 -19.60 7.96 12.08
N PHE A 272 -19.06 7.69 13.25
CA PHE A 272 -19.21 8.55 14.43
C PHE A 272 -17.90 9.28 14.78
N ALA A 273 -17.86 10.59 14.53
CA ALA A 273 -16.72 11.45 14.83
C ALA A 273 -17.19 12.88 15.17
N PRO A 274 -17.84 13.09 16.33
CA PRO A 274 -18.35 14.40 16.74
C PRO A 274 -17.24 15.43 16.86
N ARG A 275 -17.55 16.68 16.52
CA ARG A 275 -16.64 17.83 16.64
C ARG A 275 -17.08 18.76 17.76
N GLY A 276 -16.16 19.57 18.28
CA GLY A 276 -16.47 20.58 19.29
C GLY A 276 -16.77 20.03 20.69
N LEU A 277 -16.47 18.76 20.94
CA LEU A 277 -16.53 18.22 22.30
C LEU A 277 -15.43 18.87 23.15
N PRO A 278 -15.73 19.22 24.42
CA PRO A 278 -14.71 19.69 25.34
C PRO A 278 -13.64 18.62 25.51
N VAL A 279 -12.38 19.05 25.58
CA VAL A 279 -11.29 18.11 25.82
C VAL A 279 -11.33 17.71 27.28
N VAL A 280 -11.49 16.41 27.51
CA VAL A 280 -11.54 15.83 28.85
C VAL A 280 -10.10 15.71 29.38
N PRO A 281 -9.80 16.25 30.57
CA PRO A 281 -8.53 16.01 31.24
C PRO A 281 -8.30 14.52 31.42
N LYS A 282 -7.05 14.09 31.32
CA LYS A 282 -6.68 12.66 31.39
C LYS A 282 -5.59 12.43 32.41
N ASP A 283 -5.65 11.25 33.02
CA ASP A 283 -4.60 10.73 33.88
C ASP A 283 -3.79 9.71 33.09
N VAL A 284 -2.52 10.03 32.80
CA VAL A 284 -1.67 9.21 31.93
C VAL A 284 -0.51 8.62 32.73
N ILE A 285 -0.41 7.29 32.77
CA ILE A 285 0.71 6.59 33.40
C ILE A 285 1.64 6.07 32.31
N PHE A 286 2.87 6.58 32.28
CA PHE A 286 3.93 6.11 31.39
C PHE A 286 4.73 5.02 32.08
N VAL A 287 4.70 3.80 31.55
CA VAL A 287 5.50 2.67 32.05
C VAL A 287 6.67 2.45 31.09
N ILE A 288 7.90 2.71 31.55
CA ILE A 288 9.09 2.79 30.70
C ILE A 288 10.16 1.78 31.13
N ASP A 289 10.57 0.90 30.21
CA ASP A 289 11.70 0.00 30.42
C ASP A 289 13.01 0.79 30.50
N VAL A 290 13.81 0.53 31.52
CA VAL A 290 15.16 1.08 31.72
C VAL A 290 16.22 -0.02 31.88
N SER A 291 15.89 -1.24 31.45
CA SER A 291 16.80 -2.40 31.42
C SER A 291 18.04 -2.16 30.54
N GLY A 292 19.05 -3.02 30.70
CA GLY A 292 20.27 -2.97 29.88
C GLY A 292 20.01 -3.02 28.36
N SER A 293 18.88 -3.59 27.92
CA SER A 293 18.50 -3.66 26.50
C SER A 293 18.15 -2.30 25.86
N MET A 294 17.90 -1.29 26.70
CA MET A 294 17.54 0.07 26.32
C MET A 294 18.77 0.98 26.13
N ILE A 295 19.96 0.50 26.50
CA ILE A 295 21.22 1.25 26.38
C ILE A 295 21.43 1.72 24.93
N GLY A 296 21.96 2.93 24.79
CA GLY A 296 22.29 3.53 23.50
C GLY A 296 21.12 4.33 22.90
N THR A 297 20.78 4.05 21.63
CA THR A 297 19.86 4.89 20.86
C THR A 297 18.41 4.81 21.36
N LYS A 298 17.97 3.63 21.83
CA LYS A 298 16.59 3.43 22.30
C LYS A 298 16.23 4.36 23.45
N ILE A 299 17.02 4.37 24.53
CA ILE A 299 16.75 5.24 25.68
C ILE A 299 16.86 6.73 25.32
N LYS A 300 17.75 7.12 24.40
CA LYS A 300 17.85 8.50 23.92
C LYS A 300 16.56 8.92 23.18
N GLN A 301 16.05 8.07 22.30
CA GLN A 301 14.79 8.30 21.58
C GLN A 301 13.60 8.32 22.54
N THR A 302 13.55 7.42 23.53
CA THR A 302 12.51 7.40 24.56
C THR A 302 12.50 8.70 25.35
N LYS A 303 13.66 9.18 25.83
CA LYS A 303 13.76 10.46 26.55
C LYS A 303 13.28 11.63 25.70
N GLN A 304 13.71 11.70 24.45
CA GLN A 304 13.28 12.76 23.53
C GLN A 304 11.77 12.75 23.30
N ALA A 305 11.19 11.58 23.05
CA ALA A 305 9.74 11.43 22.89
C ALA A 305 8.98 11.83 24.15
N MET A 306 9.46 11.41 25.33
CA MET A 306 8.87 11.79 26.61
C MET A 306 8.92 13.30 26.83
N SER A 307 10.03 13.98 26.53
CA SER A 307 10.10 15.44 26.63
C SER A 307 9.09 16.14 25.73
N THR A 308 8.86 15.65 24.51
CA THR A 308 7.82 16.20 23.62
C THR A 308 6.42 15.92 24.15
N ILE A 309 6.10 14.68 24.55
CA ILE A 309 4.78 14.30 25.05
C ILE A 309 4.43 15.11 26.32
N LEU A 310 5.35 15.20 27.27
CA LEU A 310 5.15 15.99 28.49
C LEU A 310 5.01 17.48 28.18
N GLY A 311 5.70 17.99 27.15
CA GLY A 311 5.54 19.35 26.63
C GLY A 311 4.15 19.62 26.03
N ASP A 312 3.53 18.61 25.41
CA ASP A 312 2.22 18.69 24.74
C ASP A 312 1.01 18.36 25.64
N LEU A 313 1.23 17.84 26.86
CA LEU A 313 0.15 17.70 27.86
C LEU A 313 -0.51 19.06 28.14
N ARG A 314 -1.78 19.07 28.49
CA ARG A 314 -2.56 20.28 28.75
C ARG A 314 -2.60 20.59 30.24
N GLU A 315 -2.88 21.84 30.56
CA GLU A 315 -3.23 22.24 31.93
C GLU A 315 -4.41 21.41 32.43
N GLY A 316 -4.28 20.84 33.62
CA GLY A 316 -5.27 19.92 34.20
C GLY A 316 -5.13 18.44 33.82
N ASP A 317 -4.23 18.08 32.89
CA ASP A 317 -3.82 16.69 32.74
C ASP A 317 -2.95 16.26 33.94
N HIS A 318 -3.15 15.04 34.43
CA HIS A 318 -2.22 14.43 35.39
C HIS A 318 -1.38 13.38 34.69
N PHE A 319 -0.15 13.22 35.17
CA PHE A 319 0.67 12.12 34.70
C PHE A 319 1.53 11.52 35.82
N ASN A 320 1.93 10.27 35.59
CA ASN A 320 2.96 9.62 36.38
C ASN A 320 3.92 8.84 35.46
N ILE A 321 5.17 8.71 35.86
CA ILE A 321 6.18 7.92 35.16
C ILE A 321 6.62 6.79 36.09
N ILE A 322 6.47 5.56 35.61
CA ILE A 322 6.93 4.35 36.27
C ILE A 322 8.07 3.80 35.42
N THR A 323 9.26 3.71 35.99
CA THR A 323 10.39 3.06 35.31
C THR A 323 10.58 1.65 35.86
N PHE A 324 10.89 0.71 34.98
CA PHE A 324 11.08 -0.68 35.38
C PHE A 324 12.35 -1.29 34.77
N SER A 325 13.02 -2.09 35.59
CA SER A 325 14.07 -3.04 35.18
C SER A 325 13.93 -4.27 36.09
N ASP A 326 14.95 -4.58 36.90
CA ASP A 326 14.87 -5.57 37.98
C ASP A 326 14.10 -5.05 39.21
N LYS A 327 13.81 -3.74 39.22
CA LYS A 327 13.02 -3.04 40.25
C LYS A 327 12.01 -2.11 39.59
N LEU A 328 10.93 -1.83 40.30
CA LEU A 328 9.96 -0.80 39.95
C LEU A 328 10.29 0.50 40.71
N LEU A 329 10.38 1.61 39.98
CA LEU A 329 10.55 2.95 40.54
C LEU A 329 9.39 3.83 40.10
N PHE A 330 8.67 4.36 41.09
CA PHE A 330 7.56 5.27 40.90
C PHE A 330 8.05 6.71 41.08
N THR A 331 7.71 7.60 40.15
CA THR A 331 7.78 9.04 40.43
C THR A 331 6.55 9.50 41.20
N ALA A 332 6.63 10.66 41.85
CA ALA A 332 5.44 11.30 42.40
C ALA A 332 4.47 11.65 41.24
N ALA A 333 3.17 11.60 41.52
CA ALA A 333 2.17 12.08 40.57
C ALA A 333 2.39 13.59 40.32
N CYS A 334 2.46 13.97 39.06
CA CYS A 334 2.69 15.35 38.66
C CYS A 334 1.44 15.91 37.99
N LEU A 335 1.01 17.08 38.46
CA LEU A 335 0.04 17.92 37.77
C LEU A 335 0.81 18.79 36.77
N LYS A 336 0.21 19.02 35.59
CA LYS A 336 0.71 20.01 34.64
C LYS A 336 0.03 21.35 34.77
#